data_AF-A0A968MVW0-F1
#
_entry.id   AF-A0A968MVW0-F1
#
_cell.length_a   1.000
_cell.length_b   1.000
_cell.length_c   1.000
_cell.angle_alpha   90.00
_cell.angle_beta   90.00
_cell.angle_gamma   90.00
#
_symmetry.space_group_name_H-M   'P 1'
#
loop_
_entity.id
_entity.type
_entity.pdbx_description
1 polymer ?
#
loop_
_entity_poly.entity_id
_entity_poly.type
_entity_poly.pdbx_seq_one_letter_code
_entity_poly.pdbx_strand_id
1 'polypeptide(L)'
;MMDLGMPLGENGYEEYYSPNIHWYNGIRASGHVSRVGNPIALFYGFKTDGLYRTTDEVAAALPGETAFLGGIRRKDVNGDKVINKLDQTIIGSPYPDYIFGITNMFTYKSFDFRFLITGSIGNDIYNANRNTIAVMRTSSNVLADVYHNSWSPERTNAKYPTPDSRAMRDISADYLIEDGSYVRLKSLELGYKIPLKPNGLNKQRYLFQLPI
;
A
#
# COMPACT_ATOMS: atom_id res chain seq x y z
N MET A 1 11.09 -29.34 -10.54
CA MET A 1 10.29 -28.49 -9.64
C MET A 1 10.58 -28.98 -8.24
N MET A 2 10.99 -28.11 -7.31
CA MET A 2 11.32 -28.49 -5.94
C MET A 2 10.01 -28.58 -5.16
N ASP A 3 9.65 -29.78 -4.70
CA ASP A 3 8.53 -29.99 -3.77
C ASP A 3 8.93 -29.42 -2.41
N LEU A 4 8.19 -28.39 -1.98
CA LEU A 4 8.46 -27.67 -0.72
C LEU A 4 7.72 -28.29 0.47
N GLY A 5 7.00 -29.40 0.29
CA GLY A 5 6.24 -30.07 1.34
C GLY A 5 5.12 -29.20 1.92
N MET A 6 4.59 -28.28 1.12
CA MET A 6 3.57 -27.33 1.55
C MET A 6 2.18 -27.98 1.54
N PRO A 7 1.31 -27.66 2.51
CA PRO A 7 -0.03 -28.22 2.55
C PRO A 7 -0.86 -27.73 1.36
N LEU A 8 -1.76 -28.58 0.87
CA LEU A 8 -2.75 -28.20 -0.13
C LEU A 8 -3.82 -27.31 0.53
N GLY A 9 -4.00 -26.10 0.00
CA GLY A 9 -5.09 -25.20 0.38
C GLY A 9 -6.43 -25.67 -0.20
N GLU A 10 -7.54 -25.13 0.31
CA GLU A 10 -8.91 -25.42 -0.15
C GLU A 10 -9.11 -25.11 -1.66
N ASN A 11 -8.27 -24.24 -2.22
CA ASN A 11 -8.28 -23.84 -3.63
C ASN A 11 -7.47 -24.79 -4.54
N GLY A 12 -6.93 -25.89 -4.00
CA GLY A 12 -6.17 -26.91 -4.74
C GLY A 12 -4.69 -26.58 -5.00
N TYR A 13 -4.19 -25.46 -4.47
CA TYR A 13 -2.79 -25.04 -4.60
C TYR A 13 -1.97 -25.40 -3.36
N GLU A 14 -0.67 -25.64 -3.55
CA GLU A 14 0.31 -25.75 -2.46
C GLU A 14 0.63 -24.35 -1.91
N GLU A 15 0.08 -24.03 -0.74
CA GLU A 15 0.08 -22.67 -0.20
C GLU A 15 0.33 -22.64 1.31
N TYR A 16 1.06 -21.60 1.72
CA TYR A 16 1.19 -21.22 3.12
C TYR A 16 0.64 -19.81 3.33
N TYR A 17 -0.30 -19.71 4.26
CA TYR A 17 -0.86 -18.43 4.70
C TYR A 17 -0.10 -17.94 5.93
N SER A 18 0.51 -16.78 5.85
CA SER A 18 1.11 -16.16 7.04
C SER A 18 0.00 -15.78 8.04
N PRO A 19 0.24 -15.88 9.35
CA PRO A 19 -0.63 -15.24 10.32
C PRO A 19 -0.65 -13.71 10.12
N ASN A 20 -1.84 -13.13 10.32
CA ASN A 20 -2.22 -11.72 10.50
C ASN A 20 -1.30 -10.63 9.92
N ILE A 21 -1.84 -9.76 9.06
CA ILE A 21 -1.13 -8.56 8.59
C ILE A 21 -0.80 -7.58 9.74
N HIS A 22 -1.57 -7.56 10.84
CA HIS A 22 -1.34 -6.64 11.97
C HIS A 22 -1.87 -7.18 13.32
N TRP A 23 -0.99 -7.36 14.31
CA TRP A 23 -1.33 -7.90 15.63
C TRP A 23 -2.10 -6.91 16.54
N TYR A 24 -1.76 -5.62 16.50
CA TYR A 24 -2.23 -4.62 17.47
C TYR A 24 -3.67 -4.12 17.26
N ASN A 25 -4.18 -4.16 16.02
CA ASN A 25 -5.51 -3.60 15.67
C ASN A 25 -6.63 -4.66 15.58
N GLY A 26 -6.36 -5.90 16.01
CA GLY A 26 -7.31 -7.01 15.91
C GLY A 26 -7.57 -7.48 14.47
N ILE A 27 -6.64 -7.20 13.55
CA ILE A 27 -6.74 -7.58 12.14
C ILE A 27 -6.37 -9.07 12.02
N ARG A 28 -7.36 -9.93 12.21
CA ARG A 28 -7.22 -11.39 12.21
C ARG A 28 -7.47 -11.99 10.82
N ALA A 29 -6.71 -11.56 9.84
CA ALA A 29 -6.79 -12.11 8.50
C ALA A 29 -5.41 -12.33 7.91
N SER A 30 -5.20 -13.53 7.38
CA SER A 30 -4.04 -13.91 6.61
C SER A 30 -4.06 -13.13 5.31
N GLY A 31 -3.35 -12.01 5.26
CA GLY A 31 -3.23 -11.25 4.02
C GLY A 31 -1.87 -11.34 3.38
N HIS A 32 -1.12 -12.40 3.70
CA HIS A 32 -0.01 -12.82 2.85
C HIS A 32 -0.14 -14.30 2.51
N VAL A 33 0.13 -14.63 1.24
CA VAL A 33 0.20 -16.00 0.72
C VAL A 33 1.57 -16.27 0.14
N SER A 34 2.09 -17.47 0.37
CA SER A 34 3.21 -18.02 -0.39
C SER A 34 2.69 -19.22 -1.16
N ARG A 35 2.73 -19.15 -2.50
CA ARG A 35 2.21 -20.18 -3.42
C ARG A 35 3.35 -20.65 -4.30
N VAL A 36 3.46 -21.96 -4.52
CA VAL A 36 4.42 -22.51 -5.48
C VAL A 36 4.27 -21.83 -6.85
N GLY A 37 5.39 -21.44 -7.46
CA GLY A 37 5.42 -20.70 -8.72
C GLY A 37 5.20 -19.19 -8.59
N ASN A 38 5.02 -18.67 -7.37
CA ASN A 38 4.95 -17.23 -7.09
C ASN A 38 6.04 -16.81 -6.07
N PRO A 39 6.39 -15.51 -6.02
CA PRO A 39 7.15 -14.96 -4.91
C PRO A 39 6.50 -15.25 -3.55
N ILE A 40 7.31 -15.32 -2.50
CA ILE A 40 6.83 -15.56 -1.14
C ILE A 40 6.09 -14.32 -0.60
N ALA A 41 5.16 -14.50 0.35
CA ALA A 41 4.52 -13.39 1.07
C ALA A 41 3.83 -12.30 0.20
N LEU A 42 3.17 -12.69 -0.88
CA LEU A 42 2.33 -11.79 -1.69
C LEU A 42 1.06 -11.39 -0.93
N PHE A 43 0.53 -10.19 -1.17
CA PHE A 43 -0.70 -9.76 -0.52
C PHE A 43 -1.89 -10.61 -1.00
N TYR A 44 -2.67 -11.13 -0.05
CA TYR A 44 -3.80 -12.02 -0.31
C TYR A 44 -5.09 -11.50 0.30
N GLY A 45 -6.20 -11.58 -0.42
CA GLY A 45 -7.48 -11.10 0.05
C GLY A 45 -8.53 -11.01 -1.05
N PHE A 46 -9.64 -10.36 -0.73
CA PHE A 46 -10.74 -10.12 -1.66
C PHE A 46 -10.39 -9.03 -2.67
N LYS A 47 -10.77 -9.25 -3.92
CA LYS A 47 -10.80 -8.18 -4.91
C LYS A 47 -12.08 -7.37 -4.76
N THR A 48 -12.03 -6.05 -4.91
CA THR A 48 -13.22 -5.20 -4.82
C THR A 48 -13.65 -4.70 -6.19
N ASP A 49 -14.94 -4.41 -6.31
CA ASP A 49 -15.58 -3.87 -7.51
C ASP A 49 -16.40 -2.62 -7.15
N GLY A 50 -15.72 -1.67 -6.49
CA GLY A 50 -16.28 -0.38 -6.13
C GLY A 50 -17.19 -0.41 -4.90
N LEU A 51 -18.16 0.51 -4.89
CA LEU A 51 -19.12 0.70 -3.80
C LEU A 51 -20.53 0.38 -4.29
N TYR A 52 -21.39 -0.10 -3.39
CA TYR A 52 -22.83 -0.17 -3.64
C TYR A 52 -23.41 1.25 -3.68
N ARG A 53 -23.86 1.71 -4.85
CA ARG A 53 -24.32 3.09 -5.08
C ARG A 53 -25.83 3.25 -5.05
N THR A 54 -26.59 2.17 -5.26
CA THR A 54 -28.05 2.20 -5.31
C THR A 54 -28.66 1.13 -4.42
N THR A 55 -29.93 1.30 -4.05
CA THR A 55 -30.69 0.29 -3.29
C THR A 55 -30.87 -1.00 -4.06
N ASP A 56 -30.98 -0.93 -5.40
CA ASP A 56 -31.13 -2.10 -6.26
C ASP A 56 -29.85 -2.94 -6.28
N GLU A 57 -28.67 -2.29 -6.29
CA GLU A 57 -27.39 -2.98 -6.16
C GLU A 57 -27.25 -3.68 -4.80
N VAL A 58 -27.73 -3.05 -3.73
CA VAL A 58 -27.74 -3.67 -2.39
C VAL A 58 -28.69 -4.86 -2.34
N ALA A 59 -29.87 -4.75 -2.97
CA ALA A 59 -30.85 -5.84 -3.05
C ALA A 59 -30.36 -7.01 -3.92
N ALA A 60 -29.56 -6.72 -4.94
CA ALA A 60 -28.94 -7.71 -5.83
C ALA A 60 -27.60 -8.27 -5.30
N ALA A 61 -27.19 -7.91 -4.08
CA ALA A 61 -25.93 -8.36 -3.52
C ALA A 61 -25.88 -9.89 -3.37
N LEU A 62 -24.70 -10.45 -3.62
CA LEU A 62 -24.49 -11.89 -3.54
C LEU A 62 -24.55 -12.38 -2.07
N PRO A 63 -25.03 -13.61 -1.83
CA PRO A 63 -24.91 -14.25 -0.53
C PRO A 63 -23.48 -14.20 0.00
N GLY A 64 -23.32 -13.92 1.29
CA GLY A 64 -22.01 -13.77 1.94
C GLY A 64 -21.52 -12.31 2.02
N GLU A 65 -22.12 -11.39 1.27
CA GLU A 65 -21.82 -9.96 1.38
C GLU A 65 -22.48 -9.29 2.58
N THR A 66 -21.80 -8.29 3.12
CA THR A 66 -22.42 -7.31 4.04
C THR A 66 -22.73 -6.05 3.25
N ALA A 67 -23.71 -6.14 2.34
CA ALA A 67 -24.07 -5.04 1.45
C ALA A 67 -24.89 -3.97 2.16
N PHE A 68 -24.52 -2.72 1.92
CA PHE A 68 -25.27 -1.53 2.33
C PHE A 68 -24.84 -0.37 1.44
N LEU A 69 -25.64 0.70 1.45
CA LEU A 69 -25.40 1.83 0.57
C LEU A 69 -24.09 2.56 0.93
N GLY A 70 -23.22 2.71 -0.07
CA GLY A 70 -21.84 3.15 0.03
C GLY A 70 -20.88 2.15 0.71
N GLY A 71 -21.32 0.92 0.97
CA GLY A 71 -20.45 -0.18 1.39
C GLY A 71 -19.58 -0.69 0.24
N ILE A 72 -18.46 -1.33 0.57
CA ILE A 72 -17.54 -1.91 -0.42
C ILE A 72 -18.19 -3.16 -1.02
N ARG A 73 -18.12 -3.30 -2.35
CA ARG A 73 -18.56 -4.49 -3.08
C ARG A 73 -17.36 -5.38 -3.38
N ARG A 74 -17.40 -6.64 -2.94
CA ARG A 74 -16.43 -7.67 -3.31
C ARG A 74 -16.77 -8.25 -4.67
N LYS A 75 -15.72 -8.66 -5.38
CA LYS A 75 -15.84 -9.36 -6.65
C LYS A 75 -15.94 -10.86 -6.41
N ASP A 76 -16.94 -11.48 -7.02
CA ASP A 76 -16.99 -12.93 -7.20
C ASP A 76 -15.93 -13.31 -8.23
N VAL A 77 -14.91 -14.05 -7.79
CA VAL A 77 -13.74 -14.40 -8.62
C VAL A 77 -13.94 -15.76 -9.28
N ASN A 78 -14.73 -16.65 -8.67
CA ASN A 78 -14.90 -18.02 -9.14
C ASN A 78 -16.20 -18.24 -9.95
N GLY A 79 -17.13 -17.28 -9.92
CA GLY A 79 -18.38 -17.27 -10.66
C GLY A 79 -19.52 -18.11 -10.05
N ASP A 80 -19.39 -18.54 -8.79
CA ASP A 80 -20.38 -19.38 -8.10
C ASP A 80 -21.57 -18.58 -7.52
N LYS A 81 -21.54 -17.25 -7.66
CA LYS A 81 -22.53 -16.30 -7.15
C LYS A 81 -22.64 -16.28 -5.62
N VAL A 82 -21.60 -16.68 -4.89
CA VAL A 82 -21.55 -16.69 -3.42
C VAL A 82 -20.20 -16.17 -2.96
N ILE A 83 -20.18 -14.99 -2.32
CA ILE A 83 -18.94 -14.44 -1.81
C ILE A 83 -18.48 -15.22 -0.57
N ASN A 84 -17.35 -15.91 -0.70
CA ASN A 84 -16.79 -16.75 0.35
C ASN A 84 -15.24 -16.78 0.28
N LYS A 85 -14.59 -17.64 1.09
CA LYS A 85 -13.11 -17.69 1.14
C LYS A 85 -12.45 -18.06 -0.18
N LEU A 86 -13.15 -18.77 -1.06
CA LEU A 86 -12.68 -19.17 -2.38
C LEU A 86 -12.53 -17.96 -3.34
N ASP A 87 -13.12 -16.81 -3.01
CA ASP A 87 -12.97 -15.56 -3.79
C ASP A 87 -11.72 -14.76 -3.42
N GLN A 88 -10.94 -15.22 -2.44
CA GLN A 88 -9.67 -14.59 -2.13
C GLN A 88 -8.63 -14.92 -3.20
N THR A 89 -7.83 -13.92 -3.54
CA THR A 89 -6.80 -14.01 -4.57
C THR A 89 -5.58 -13.17 -4.18
N ILE A 90 -4.53 -13.26 -4.98
CA ILE A 90 -3.38 -12.35 -4.88
C ILE A 90 -3.87 -10.95 -5.30
N ILE A 91 -3.79 -9.99 -4.37
CA ILE A 91 -4.30 -8.63 -4.53
C ILE A 91 -3.18 -7.58 -4.64
N GLY A 92 -1.92 -7.98 -4.49
CA GLY A 92 -0.77 -7.10 -4.67
C GLY A 92 0.55 -7.80 -4.38
N SER A 93 1.65 -7.12 -4.71
CA SER A 93 3.01 -7.61 -4.53
C SER A 93 3.88 -6.59 -3.79
N PRO A 94 4.50 -6.94 -2.65
CA PRO A 94 5.46 -6.05 -1.98
C PRO A 94 6.78 -5.91 -2.75
N TYR A 95 6.99 -6.71 -3.80
CA TYR A 95 8.22 -6.71 -4.58
C TYR A 95 8.16 -5.68 -5.70
N PRO A 96 9.14 -4.76 -5.80
CA PRO A 96 9.20 -3.81 -6.89
C PRO A 96 9.67 -4.46 -8.18
N ASP A 97 9.20 -3.93 -9.30
CA ASP A 97 9.69 -4.29 -10.64
C ASP A 97 11.12 -3.78 -10.83
N TYR A 98 11.41 -2.55 -10.37
CA TYR A 98 12.72 -1.92 -10.49
C TYR A 98 13.05 -1.06 -9.28
N ILE A 99 14.31 -1.14 -8.85
CA ILE A 99 14.91 -0.26 -7.83
C ILE A 99 16.08 0.46 -8.49
N PHE A 100 16.19 1.77 -8.28
CA PHE A 100 17.27 2.55 -8.86
C PHE A 100 17.84 3.60 -7.91
N GLY A 101 19.05 4.02 -8.20
CA GLY A 101 19.72 5.09 -7.47
C GLY A 101 20.66 5.87 -8.39
N ILE A 102 20.59 7.19 -8.30
CA ILE A 102 21.44 8.11 -9.06
C ILE A 102 22.24 8.93 -8.05
N THR A 103 23.56 8.75 -8.06
CA THR A 103 24.50 9.63 -7.34
C THR A 103 25.21 10.50 -8.34
N ASN A 104 25.22 11.80 -8.10
CA ASN A 104 26.01 12.73 -8.90
C ASN A 104 26.85 13.64 -8.01
N MET A 105 28.01 14.01 -8.53
CA MET A 105 28.87 15.05 -7.98
C MET A 105 29.19 16.03 -9.10
N PHE A 106 28.83 17.29 -8.89
CA PHE A 106 29.12 18.39 -9.79
C PHE A 106 30.04 19.37 -9.07
N THR A 107 31.11 19.81 -9.74
CA THR A 107 31.98 20.86 -9.23
C THR A 107 32.00 21.99 -10.24
N TYR A 108 31.75 23.22 -9.76
CA TYR A 108 31.86 24.42 -10.57
C TYR A 108 32.56 25.53 -9.79
N LYS A 109 33.74 25.94 -10.28
CA LYS A 109 34.64 26.86 -9.57
C LYS A 109 34.93 26.34 -8.15
N SER A 110 34.64 27.15 -7.14
CA SER A 110 34.77 26.81 -5.73
C SER A 110 33.59 26.01 -5.17
N PHE A 111 32.51 25.78 -5.91
CA PHE A 111 31.35 25.05 -5.40
C PHE A 111 31.47 23.55 -5.71
N ASP A 112 31.15 22.72 -4.71
CA ASP A 112 30.90 21.30 -4.87
C ASP A 112 29.43 21.02 -4.55
N PHE A 113 28.77 20.25 -5.41
CA PHE A 113 27.39 19.83 -5.23
C PHE A 113 27.32 18.32 -5.34
N ARG A 114 26.70 17.67 -4.35
CA ARG A 114 26.49 16.22 -4.37
C ARG A 114 25.05 15.91 -4.03
N PHE A 115 24.46 14.99 -4.78
CA PHE A 115 23.13 14.50 -4.46
C PHE A 115 23.01 13.00 -4.70
N LEU A 116 22.09 12.40 -3.97
CA LEU A 116 21.66 11.02 -4.11
C LEU A 116 20.14 10.97 -4.25
N ILE A 117 19.66 10.49 -5.39
CA ILE A 117 18.25 10.16 -5.60
C ILE A 117 18.10 8.64 -5.57
N THR A 118 17.08 8.12 -4.90
CA THR A 118 16.74 6.69 -4.87
C THR A 118 15.27 6.49 -5.19
N GLY A 119 14.92 5.42 -5.88
CA GLY A 119 13.53 5.07 -6.17
C GLY A 119 13.27 3.57 -6.17
N SER A 120 12.00 3.22 -6.00
CA SER A 120 11.44 1.87 -6.06
C SER A 120 10.12 1.98 -6.81
N ILE A 121 9.91 1.18 -7.86
CA ILE A 121 8.74 1.27 -8.75
C ILE A 121 8.09 -0.10 -8.89
N GLY A 122 6.76 -0.12 -8.85
CA GLY A 122 5.93 -1.32 -9.07
C GLY A 122 5.63 -2.14 -7.82
N ASN A 123 6.13 -1.73 -6.65
CA ASN A 123 5.79 -2.39 -5.39
C ASN A 123 4.49 -1.84 -4.82
N ASP A 124 3.68 -2.72 -4.25
CA ASP A 124 2.50 -2.38 -3.48
C ASP A 124 2.81 -2.29 -1.99
N ILE A 125 1.99 -1.54 -1.26
CA ILE A 125 2.01 -1.46 0.20
C ILE A 125 0.62 -1.71 0.77
N TYR A 126 0.55 -2.37 1.92
CA TYR A 126 -0.68 -2.46 2.68
C TYR A 126 -0.81 -1.25 3.61
N ASN A 127 -1.78 -0.38 3.35
CA ASN A 127 -2.02 0.81 4.17
C ASN A 127 -2.91 0.49 5.38
N ALA A 128 -2.30 -0.03 6.44
CA ALA A 128 -2.99 -0.29 7.71
C ALA A 128 -3.52 0.98 8.39
N ASN A 129 -2.90 2.14 8.11
CA ASN A 129 -3.40 3.42 8.62
C ASN A 129 -4.77 3.73 8.04
N ARG A 130 -4.98 3.50 6.73
CA ARG A 130 -6.28 3.67 6.07
C ARG A 130 -7.38 2.86 6.76
N ASN A 131 -7.10 1.65 7.24
CA ASN A 131 -8.08 0.88 8.03
C ASN A 131 -8.48 1.54 9.35
N THR A 132 -7.59 2.33 9.96
CA THR A 132 -7.80 2.92 11.29
C THR A 132 -8.36 4.34 11.22
N ILE A 133 -7.92 5.13 10.22
CA ILE A 133 -8.27 6.55 10.07
C ILE A 133 -9.28 6.84 8.94
N ALA A 134 -9.54 5.86 8.06
CA ALA A 134 -10.57 5.98 7.02
C ALA A 134 -11.84 5.18 7.35
N VAL A 135 -11.78 4.23 8.28
CA VAL A 135 -12.96 3.51 8.78
C VAL A 135 -13.26 4.10 10.15
N MET A 136 -14.33 4.89 10.26
CA MET A 136 -14.78 5.50 11.53
C MET A 136 -15.21 4.42 12.53
N ARG A 137 -14.25 3.84 13.26
CA ARG A 137 -14.49 2.83 14.32
C ARG A 137 -15.22 3.42 15.53
N THR A 138 -14.96 4.69 15.81
CA THR A 138 -15.30 5.40 17.05
C THR A 138 -15.39 6.90 16.73
N SER A 139 -15.70 7.73 17.73
CA SER A 139 -15.63 9.21 17.66
C SER A 139 -14.20 9.75 17.56
N SER A 140 -13.38 9.13 16.73
CA SER A 140 -11.97 9.46 16.50
C SER A 140 -11.83 10.36 15.28
N ASN A 141 -10.73 11.10 15.22
CA ASN A 141 -10.44 11.94 14.07
C ASN A 141 -10.21 11.08 12.81
N VAL A 142 -10.59 11.62 11.65
CA VAL A 142 -10.40 10.99 10.35
C VAL A 142 -9.56 11.89 9.45
N LEU A 143 -9.01 11.33 8.38
CA LEU A 143 -8.39 12.15 7.35
C LEU A 143 -9.42 13.08 6.70
N ALA A 144 -9.04 14.33 6.48
CA ALA A 144 -9.89 15.31 5.78
C ALA A 144 -10.33 14.78 4.41
N ASP A 145 -9.43 14.12 3.67
CA ASP A 145 -9.74 13.51 2.38
C ASP A 145 -10.86 12.47 2.48
N VAL A 146 -10.84 11.63 3.53
CA VAL A 146 -11.90 10.65 3.78
C VAL A 146 -13.20 11.36 4.09
N TYR A 147 -13.20 12.34 4.99
CA TYR A 147 -14.42 13.08 5.35
C TYR A 147 -15.09 13.77 4.15
N HIS A 148 -14.28 14.36 3.27
CA HIS A 148 -14.78 15.10 2.10
C HIS A 148 -15.15 14.20 0.91
N ASN A 149 -14.56 13.01 0.80
CA ASN A 149 -14.72 12.13 -0.36
C ASN A 149 -15.32 10.75 -0.02
N SER A 150 -15.95 10.61 1.15
CA SER A 150 -16.76 9.43 1.51
C SER A 150 -18.15 9.49 0.93
N TRP A 151 -18.70 8.31 0.64
CA TRP A 151 -20.03 8.16 0.10
C TRP A 151 -21.08 8.76 1.04
N SER A 152 -21.99 9.52 0.46
CA SER A 152 -23.22 9.98 1.09
C SER A 152 -24.33 10.07 0.02
N PRO A 153 -25.60 10.18 0.39
CA PRO A 153 -26.68 10.38 -0.58
C PRO A 153 -26.46 11.59 -1.50
N GLU A 154 -25.77 12.62 -1.01
CA GLU A 154 -25.42 13.84 -1.75
C GLU A 154 -24.10 13.70 -2.54
N ARG A 155 -23.31 12.65 -2.25
CA ARG A 155 -21.99 12.37 -2.85
C ARG A 155 -21.89 10.91 -3.26
N THR A 156 -22.64 10.54 -4.30
CA THR A 156 -22.73 9.15 -4.76
C THR A 156 -21.51 8.68 -5.55
N ASN A 157 -20.76 9.60 -6.18
CA ASN A 157 -19.49 9.33 -6.84
C ASN A 157 -18.29 9.53 -5.89
N ALA A 158 -18.30 8.79 -4.79
CA ALA A 158 -17.28 8.90 -3.75
C ALA A 158 -16.10 7.94 -3.96
N LYS A 159 -14.94 8.34 -3.45
CA LYS A 159 -13.70 7.55 -3.43
C LYS A 159 -13.67 6.57 -2.25
N TYR A 160 -14.25 6.98 -1.12
CA TYR A 160 -14.26 6.22 0.12
C TYR A 160 -15.67 5.68 0.42
N PRO A 161 -15.79 4.52 1.08
CA PRO A 161 -17.09 3.98 1.49
C PRO A 161 -17.77 4.90 2.51
N THR A 162 -19.06 4.67 2.74
CA THR A 162 -19.79 5.32 3.85
C THR A 162 -19.06 5.01 5.16
N PRO A 163 -18.86 6.01 6.04
CA PRO A 163 -18.34 5.77 7.37
C PRO A 163 -19.36 4.97 8.20
N ASP A 164 -19.25 3.65 8.15
CA ASP A 164 -20.17 2.71 8.79
C ASP A 164 -19.36 1.57 9.41
N SER A 165 -19.76 1.11 10.60
CA SER A 165 -19.08 0.04 11.31
C SER A 165 -19.10 -1.30 10.56
N ARG A 166 -20.06 -1.49 9.64
CA ARG A 166 -20.14 -2.67 8.75
C ARG A 166 -19.02 -2.68 7.69
N ALA A 167 -18.54 -1.52 7.25
CA ALA A 167 -17.39 -1.39 6.33
C ALA A 167 -16.11 -2.00 6.90
N MET A 168 -16.08 -2.27 8.21
CA MET A 168 -14.95 -2.86 8.92
C MET A 168 -14.83 -4.38 8.71
N ARG A 169 -15.78 -5.07 8.07
CA ARG A 169 -15.66 -6.52 7.81
C ARG A 169 -14.74 -6.84 6.62
N ASP A 170 -14.23 -5.82 5.94
CA ASP A 170 -13.52 -5.94 4.65
C ASP A 170 -11.99 -5.76 4.81
N ILE A 171 -11.43 -6.24 5.92
CA ILE A 171 -10.04 -5.95 6.37
C ILE A 171 -8.96 -6.68 5.54
N SER A 172 -9.33 -7.43 4.50
CA SER A 172 -8.38 -8.09 3.61
C SER A 172 -8.89 -7.98 2.20
N ALA A 173 -8.86 -6.76 1.69
CA ALA A 173 -9.27 -6.41 0.35
C ALA A 173 -8.22 -5.53 -0.33
N ASP A 174 -8.17 -5.60 -1.66
CA ASP A 174 -7.33 -4.75 -2.52
C ASP A 174 -7.54 -3.24 -2.27
N TYR A 175 -8.70 -2.84 -1.74
CA TYR A 175 -8.97 -1.48 -1.29
C TYR A 175 -7.96 -0.93 -0.25
N LEU A 176 -7.30 -1.81 0.52
CA LEU A 176 -6.25 -1.41 1.49
C LEU A 176 -4.84 -1.48 0.90
N ILE A 177 -4.71 -1.91 -0.35
CA ILE A 177 -3.46 -1.96 -1.09
C ILE A 177 -3.30 -0.64 -1.85
N GLU A 178 -2.11 -0.06 -1.76
CA GLU A 178 -1.76 1.19 -2.43
C GLU A 178 -0.45 1.01 -3.19
N ASP A 179 -0.29 1.77 -4.28
CA ASP A 179 0.97 1.84 -5.00
C ASP A 179 2.04 2.45 -4.07
N GLY A 180 3.06 1.65 -3.78
CA GLY A 180 4.21 2.01 -2.97
C GLY A 180 5.38 2.56 -3.79
N SER A 181 5.18 2.83 -5.07
CA SER A 181 6.19 3.42 -5.94
C SER A 181 6.60 4.80 -5.45
N TYR A 182 7.90 5.05 -5.40
CA TYR A 182 8.44 6.36 -4.99
C TYR A 182 9.75 6.70 -5.68
N VAL A 183 10.02 8.00 -5.74
CA VAL A 183 11.34 8.57 -6.02
C VAL A 183 11.62 9.63 -4.98
N ARG A 184 12.75 9.53 -4.29
CA ARG A 184 13.14 10.48 -3.25
C ARG A 184 14.57 10.97 -3.41
N LEU A 185 14.78 12.24 -3.09
CA LEU A 185 16.09 12.79 -2.82
C LEU A 185 16.52 12.33 -1.42
N LYS A 186 17.51 11.45 -1.35
CA LYS A 186 17.99 10.85 -0.11
C LYS A 186 19.09 11.69 0.56
N SER A 187 19.90 12.41 -0.22
CA SER A 187 20.86 13.36 0.33
C SER A 187 21.23 14.46 -0.66
N LEU A 188 21.62 15.61 -0.11
CA LEU A 188 22.00 16.83 -0.80
C LEU A 188 23.07 17.51 0.03
N GLU A 189 24.25 17.66 -0.55
CA GLU A 189 25.39 18.31 0.07
C GLU A 189 25.86 19.46 -0.82
N LEU A 190 26.05 20.61 -0.21
CA LEU A 190 26.62 21.79 -0.85
C LEU A 190 27.92 22.16 -0.13
N GLY A 191 29.01 22.15 -0.87
CA GLY A 191 30.34 22.54 -0.40
C GLY A 191 30.83 23.80 -1.10
N TYR A 192 31.63 24.60 -0.37
CA TYR A 192 32.36 25.72 -0.96
C TYR A 192 33.83 25.66 -0.54
N LYS A 193 34.73 25.64 -1.53
CA LYS A 193 36.18 25.68 -1.39
C LYS A 193 36.63 27.13 -1.30
N ILE A 194 37.13 27.53 -0.14
CA ILE A 194 37.72 28.86 0.04
C ILE A 194 39.12 28.84 -0.61
N PRO A 195 39.38 29.64 -1.67
CA PRO A 195 40.71 29.74 -2.24
C PRO A 195 41.61 30.50 -1.26
N LEU A 196 42.49 29.78 -0.57
CA LEU A 196 43.51 30.38 0.30
C LEU A 196 44.69 30.86 -0.54
N LYS A 197 45.20 32.06 -0.27
CA LYS A 197 46.49 32.50 -0.81
C LYS A 197 47.58 31.54 -0.31
N PRO A 198 48.63 31.23 -1.10
CA PRO A 198 49.71 30.34 -0.70
C PRO A 198 50.58 31.01 0.38
N ASN A 199 50.06 31.06 1.62
CA ASN A 199 50.72 31.62 2.79
C ASN A 199 51.06 30.50 3.81
N GLY A 200 51.26 29.26 3.34
CA GLY A 200 51.65 28.12 4.18
C GLY A 200 50.50 27.34 4.84
N LEU A 201 49.24 27.72 4.62
CA LEU A 201 48.07 26.96 5.08
C LEU A 201 47.46 26.13 3.94
N ASN A 202 47.42 24.81 4.12
CA ASN A 202 46.80 23.89 3.16
C ASN A 202 45.27 24.02 3.18
N LYS A 203 44.67 24.01 1.99
CA LYS A 203 43.23 24.13 1.64
C LYS A 203 42.24 23.84 2.79
N GLN A 204 41.42 24.83 3.16
CA GLN A 204 40.25 24.65 4.04
C GLN A 204 38.98 24.40 3.21
N ARG A 205 38.14 23.42 3.61
CA ARG A 205 36.87 23.07 2.98
C ARG A 205 35.77 23.09 4.04
N TYR A 206 34.68 23.82 3.77
CA TYR A 206 33.46 23.79 4.58
C TYR A 206 32.39 23.00 3.84
N LEU A 207 31.78 22.04 4.54
CA LEU A 207 30.73 21.16 4.03
C LEU A 207 29.42 21.52 4.73
N PHE A 208 28.39 21.86 3.95
CA PHE A 208 27.03 21.99 4.47
C PHE A 208 26.21 20.80 3.99
N GLN A 209 25.83 19.96 4.94
CA GLN A 209 24.88 18.89 4.71
C GLN A 209 23.52 19.41 5.14
N LEU A 210 22.59 19.52 4.19
CA LEU A 210 21.22 19.87 4.52
C LEU A 210 20.52 18.59 4.98
N PRO A 211 19.90 18.57 6.18
CA PRO A 211 18.99 17.49 6.51
C PRO A 211 17.80 17.58 5.55
N ILE A 212 17.49 16.45 4.89
CA ILE A 212 16.32 16.28 4.04
C ILE A 212 15.60 15.02 4.50
#